data_AF-A0AAE6KC49-F1
#
_entry.id   AF-A0AAE6KC49-F1
#
_cell.length_a   1.000
_cell.length_b   1.000
_cell.length_c   1.000
_cell.angle_alpha   90.00
_cell.angle_beta   90.00
_cell.angle_gamma   90.00
#
_symmetry.space_group_name_H-M   'P 1'
#
loop_
_entity.id
_entity.type
_entity.pdbx_description
1 polymer ?
#
loop_
_entity_poly.entity_id
_entity_poly.type
_entity_poly.pdbx_seq_one_letter_code
_entity_poly.pdbx_strand_id
1 'polypeptide(L)'
;MRSVLPLYLAKWIKTKRVEVRCSQNNLADYLHITREAISRWERNETYPDIVTLGRLFIYFECDAEEIYQVMVKIATDPLSDWD
;
A
#
# COMPACT_ATOMS: atom_id res chain seq x y z
N MET A 1 -6.68 -18.20 6.86
CA MET A 1 -5.41 -17.47 7.09
C MET A 1 -5.54 -16.07 6.50
N ARG A 2 -6.11 -15.11 7.24
CA ARG A 2 -6.11 -13.70 6.85
C ARG A 2 -4.83 -13.11 7.41
N SER A 3 -3.79 -13.00 6.59
CA SER A 3 -2.54 -12.36 6.97
C SER A 3 -2.81 -10.89 7.27
N VAL A 4 -2.48 -10.48 8.49
CA VAL A 4 -2.65 -9.14 9.07
C VAL A 4 -1.50 -8.24 8.59
N LEU A 5 -1.40 -8.04 7.29
CA LEU A 5 -0.66 -6.88 6.77
C LEU A 5 -1.55 -5.66 6.95
N PRO A 6 -1.03 -4.57 7.52
CA PRO A 6 -1.84 -3.76 8.41
C PRO A 6 -2.80 -2.82 7.73
N LEU A 7 -3.90 -2.52 8.43
CA LEU A 7 -4.86 -1.47 8.08
C LEU A 7 -4.16 -0.14 7.70
N TYR A 8 -2.97 0.09 8.24
CA TYR A 8 -2.10 1.19 7.86
C TYR A 8 -1.73 1.22 6.36
N LEU A 9 -1.23 0.13 5.77
CA LEU A 9 -0.78 0.14 4.37
C LEU A 9 -1.96 0.38 3.41
N ALA A 10 -3.10 -0.27 3.66
CA ALA A 10 -4.33 -0.04 2.91
C ALA A 10 -4.77 1.44 2.94
N LYS A 11 -4.71 2.06 4.13
CA LYS A 11 -5.01 3.49 4.31
C LYS A 11 -3.99 4.37 3.61
N TRP A 12 -2.69 4.08 3.76
CA TRP A 12 -1.61 4.86 3.14
C TRP A 12 -1.74 4.89 1.62
N ILE A 13 -1.95 3.74 0.97
CA ILE A 13 -2.15 3.65 -0.49
C ILE A 13 -3.33 4.54 -0.92
N LYS A 14 -4.47 4.41 -0.24
CA LYS A 14 -5.68 5.18 -0.56
C LYS A 14 -5.46 6.68 -0.37
N THR A 15 -4.82 7.07 0.74
CA THR A 15 -4.53 8.47 1.06
C THR A 15 -3.63 9.10 0.01
N LYS A 16 -2.45 8.51 -0.26
CA LYS A 16 -1.51 9.04 -1.27
C LYS A 16 -2.15 9.14 -2.64
N ARG A 17 -2.94 8.13 -3.06
CA ARG A 17 -3.67 8.16 -4.33
C ARG A 17 -4.64 9.35 -4.42
N VAL A 18 -5.39 9.62 -3.35
CA VAL A 18 -6.36 10.73 -3.32
C VAL A 18 -5.64 12.08 -3.27
N GLU A 19 -4.53 12.21 -2.56
CA GLU A 19 -3.72 13.44 -2.49
C GLU A 19 -3.23 13.88 -3.87
N VAL A 20 -2.77 12.93 -4.70
CA VAL A 20 -2.34 13.21 -6.08
C VAL A 20 -3.50 13.19 -7.10
N ARG A 21 -4.76 13.14 -6.63
CA ARG A 21 -5.98 13.08 -7.47
C ARG A 21 -5.99 11.95 -8.51
N CYS A 22 -5.34 10.84 -8.20
CA CYS A 22 -5.25 9.67 -9.06
C CYS A 22 -6.48 8.76 -8.86
N SER A 23 -7.03 8.16 -9.92
CA SER A 23 -8.06 7.12 -9.78
C SER A 23 -7.44 5.74 -9.57
N GLN A 24 -8.21 4.77 -9.07
CA GLN A 24 -7.71 3.38 -8.96
C GLN A 24 -7.30 2.81 -10.33
N ASN A 25 -7.96 3.23 -11.42
CA ASN A 25 -7.56 2.87 -12.79
C ASN A 25 -6.21 3.46 -13.15
N ASN A 26 -6.00 4.77 -12.91
CA ASN A 26 -4.74 5.41 -13.30
C ASN A 26 -3.54 4.81 -12.56
N LEU A 27 -3.69 4.47 -11.28
CA LEU A 27 -2.64 3.81 -10.51
C LEU A 27 -2.38 2.39 -11.04
N ALA A 28 -3.45 1.65 -11.36
CA ALA A 28 -3.33 0.31 -11.93
C ALA A 28 -2.61 0.31 -13.29
N ASP A 29 -2.95 1.28 -14.15
CA ASP A 29 -2.33 1.47 -15.46
C ASP A 29 -0.81 1.72 -15.33
N TYR A 30 -0.42 2.61 -14.41
CA TYR A 30 1.00 2.90 -14.13
C TYR A 30 1.76 1.67 -13.60
N LEU A 31 1.12 0.92 -12.71
CA LEU A 31 1.71 -0.27 -12.09
C LEU A 31 1.65 -1.51 -13.00
N HIS A 32 0.94 -1.44 -14.13
CA HIS A 32 0.67 -2.57 -15.01
C HIS A 32 0.00 -3.75 -14.29
N ILE A 33 -1.01 -3.44 -13.48
CA ILE A 33 -1.83 -4.41 -12.75
C ILE A 33 -3.31 -4.10 -12.98
N THR A 34 -4.20 -4.88 -12.36
CA THR A 34 -5.64 -4.63 -12.44
C THR A 34 -6.10 -3.58 -11.44
N ARG A 35 -7.14 -2.83 -11.78
CA ARG A 35 -7.86 -1.93 -10.86
C ARG A 35 -8.37 -2.69 -9.63
N GLU A 36 -8.80 -3.94 -9.82
CA GLU A 36 -9.26 -4.84 -8.77
C GLU A 36 -8.16 -5.10 -7.73
N ALA A 37 -6.90 -5.23 -8.15
CA ALA A 37 -5.78 -5.36 -7.21
C ALA A 37 -5.66 -4.12 -6.32
N ILE A 38 -5.69 -2.92 -6.90
CA ILE A 38 -5.70 -1.65 -6.12
C ILE A 38 -6.88 -1.61 -5.16
N SER A 39 -8.08 -1.95 -5.65
CA SER A 39 -9.30 -1.97 -4.83
C SER A 39 -9.21 -2.93 -3.65
N ARG A 40 -8.60 -4.11 -3.84
CA ARG A 40 -8.38 -5.09 -2.77
C ARG A 40 -7.32 -4.64 -1.78
N TRP A 41 -6.27 -3.93 -2.23
CA TRP A 41 -5.28 -3.33 -1.33
C TRP A 41 -5.90 -2.25 -0.44
N GLU A 42 -6.67 -1.33 -1.03
CA GLU A 42 -7.32 -0.25 -0.27
C GLU A 42 -8.41 -0.74 0.69
N ARG A 43 -8.93 -1.96 0.48
CA ARG A 43 -9.88 -2.65 1.36
C ARG A 43 -9.22 -3.63 2.33
N ASN A 44 -7.89 -3.66 2.39
CA ASN A 44 -7.11 -4.54 3.27
C ASN A 44 -7.39 -6.04 3.06
N GLU A 45 -7.69 -6.46 1.83
CA GLU A 45 -7.95 -7.87 1.50
C GLU A 45 -6.71 -8.61 0.98
N THR A 46 -5.80 -7.85 0.38
CA THR A 46 -4.49 -8.28 -0.12
C THR A 46 -3.54 -7.10 0.00
N TYR A 47 -2.28 -7.29 -0.37
CA TYR A 47 -1.24 -6.26 -0.29
C TYR A 47 -0.32 -6.37 -1.51
N PRO A 48 0.33 -5.26 -1.90
CA PRO A 48 1.38 -5.30 -2.92
C PRO A 48 2.56 -6.14 -2.45
N ASP A 49 3.25 -6.82 -3.38
CA ASP A 49 4.56 -7.40 -3.09
C ASP A 49 5.63 -6.32 -2.92
N ILE A 50 6.83 -6.72 -2.49
CA ILE A 50 7.93 -5.79 -2.19
C ILE A 50 8.36 -4.94 -3.41
N VAL A 51 8.30 -5.52 -4.62
CA VAL A 51 8.68 -4.81 -5.85
C VAL A 51 7.65 -3.76 -6.18
N THR A 52 6.37 -4.12 -6.08
CA THR A 52 5.23 -3.25 -6.32
C THR A 52 5.15 -2.14 -5.27
N LEU A 53 5.48 -2.42 -4.01
CA LEU A 53 5.60 -1.44 -2.95
C LEU A 53 6.71 -0.42 -3.26
N GLY A 54 7.86 -0.88 -3.77
CA GLY A 54 8.91 0.01 -4.27
C GLY A 54 8.42 0.94 -5.39
N ARG A 55 7.63 0.42 -6.33
CA ARG A 55 7.03 1.24 -7.41
C ARG A 55 6.00 2.25 -6.89
N LEU A 56 5.28 1.93 -5.82
CA LEU A 56 4.38 2.89 -5.14
C LEU A 56 5.16 4.04 -4.52
N PHE A 57 6.30 3.76 -3.86
CA PHE A 57 7.16 4.82 -3.31
C PHE A 57 7.68 5.76 -4.40
N ILE A 58 8.07 5.21 -5.55
CA ILE A 58 8.48 6.02 -6.70
C ILE A 58 7.32 6.85 -7.24
N TYR A 59 6.16 6.21 -7.47
CA TYR A 59 4.99 6.88 -8.04
C TYR A 59 4.48 8.03 -7.18
N PHE A 60 4.53 7.88 -5.85
CA PHE A 60 4.08 8.89 -4.90
C PHE A 60 5.20 9.84 -4.42
N GLU A 61 6.37 9.78 -5.04
CA GLU A 61 7.53 10.63 -4.75
C GLU A 61 7.91 10.63 -3.26
N CYS A 62 7.86 9.45 -2.62
CA CYS A 62 8.18 9.30 -1.20
C CYS A 62 9.67 9.52 -0.93
N ASP A 63 9.97 10.30 0.11
CA ASP A 63 11.34 10.46 0.60
C ASP A 63 11.76 9.33 1.55
N ALA A 64 13.03 9.35 1.95
CA ALA A 64 13.61 8.32 2.81
C ALA A 64 12.92 8.21 4.18
N GLU A 65 12.48 9.34 4.74
CA GLU A 65 11.80 9.37 6.03
C GLU A 65 10.40 8.74 5.90
N GLU A 66 9.62 9.11 4.88
CA GLU A 66 8.32 8.53 4.61
C GLU A 66 8.42 7.02 4.38
N ILE A 67 9.39 6.57 3.57
CA ILE A 67 9.62 5.15 3.33
C ILE A 67 9.94 4.43 4.65
N TYR A 68 10.85 4.99 5.46
CA TYR A 68 11.19 4.41 6.76
C TYR A 68 9.95 4.29 7.66
N GLN A 69 9.14 5.34 7.76
CA GLN A 69 7.91 5.33 8.56
C GLN A 69 6.90 4.30 8.06
N VAL A 70 6.71 4.17 6.75
CA VAL A 70 5.82 3.16 6.18
C VAL A 70 6.34 1.75 6.48
N MET A 71 7.63 1.51 6.28
CA MET A 71 8.25 0.19 6.50
C MET A 71 8.22 -0.21 7.98
N VAL A 72 8.52 0.73 8.89
CA VAL A 72 8.38 0.53 10.33
C VAL A 72 6.94 0.20 10.66
N LYS A 73 5.95 0.99 10.21
CA LYS A 73 4.54 0.73 10.50
C LYS A 73 4.03 -0.58 9.90
N ILE A 74 4.55 -1.02 8.74
CA ILE A 74 4.25 -2.34 8.20
C ILE A 74 4.81 -3.45 9.10
N ALA A 75 6.03 -3.26 9.61
CA ALA A 75 6.72 -4.24 10.46
C ALA A 75 6.27 -4.22 11.93
N THR A 76 5.72 -3.09 12.41
CA THR A 76 5.39 -2.84 13.82
C THR A 76 3.92 -2.49 14.07
N ASP A 77 3.04 -2.59 13.07
CA ASP A 77 1.59 -2.62 13.36
C ASP A 77 1.38 -3.75 14.38
N PRO A 78 0.58 -3.52 15.44
CA PRO A 78 0.56 -4.43 16.57
C PRO A 78 0.29 -5.81 16.03
N LEU A 79 1.20 -6.73 16.35
CA LEU A 79 1.00 -8.17 16.29
C LEU A 79 -0.51 -8.47 16.22
N SER A 80 -1.06 -8.98 15.12
CA SER A 80 -0.80 -10.37 14.77
C SER A 80 -0.73 -11.16 16.09
N ASP A 81 -1.83 -11.12 16.85
CA ASP A 81 -2.27 -12.21 17.71
C ASP A 81 -2.38 -13.46 16.83
N TRP A 82 -1.24 -13.99 16.38
CA TRP A 82 -1.07 -15.37 16.00
C TRP A 82 -0.47 -16.04 17.23
N ASP A 83 -1.36 -16.39 18.16
CA ASP A 83 -1.16 -17.10 19.43
C ASP A 83 -0.08 -16.56 20.40
#